data_AF-A0A091C6E0-F1
#
_entry.id   AF-A0A091C6E0-F1
#
_cell.length_a   1.000
_cell.length_b   1.000
_cell.length_c   1.000
_cell.angle_alpha   90.00
_cell.angle_beta   90.00
_cell.angle_gamma   90.00
#
_symmetry.space_group_name_H-M   'P 1'
#
loop_
_entity.id
_entity.type
_entity.pdbx_description
1 polymer ?
#
loop_
_entity_poly.entity_id
_entity_poly.type
_entity_poly.pdbx_seq_one_letter_code
_entity_poly.pdbx_strand_id
1 'polypeptide(L)'
;MLGAAPCTAMVFVWSSLTKGDPAYTLLQVSINDIIVLFLYAPIVALLLGVGNVSVPMETLFLSIFVFIVIPLALGIIVRKYVISNKGKSYFENTFVNKFDGTTRIGLLLTLIIIFSFQGDQILSNPFHILLIAIPLVIQNIAVFFLGYGGARACKLPFSIAAPAAMVGTSNFFELAVAVSVSLFGLNSGATLATVVGVLIEVPIMLLLVKFSNKTKHWFDKYEY
;
A
#
# COMPACT_ATOMS: atom_id res chain seq x y z
N MET A 1 2.80 12.32 4.52
CA MET A 1 3.58 11.11 4.14
C MET A 1 2.69 9.94 3.77
N LEU A 2 1.73 9.54 4.63
CA LEU A 2 0.87 8.37 4.40
C LEU A 2 0.13 8.41 3.05
N GLY A 3 -0.63 9.48 2.78
CA GLY A 3 -1.39 9.62 1.52
C GLY A 3 -0.57 9.90 0.27
N ALA A 4 0.76 10.07 0.38
CA ALA A 4 1.64 10.27 -0.77
C ALA A 4 2.28 8.96 -1.25
N ALA A 5 2.19 7.88 -0.46
CA ALA A 5 2.75 6.57 -0.77
C ALA A 5 1.61 5.60 -1.12
N PRO A 6 1.26 5.41 -2.40
CA PRO A 6 0.24 4.45 -2.81
C PRO A 6 0.72 3.00 -2.60
N CYS A 7 -0.20 2.12 -2.17
CA CYS A 7 0.13 0.73 -1.83
C CYS A 7 0.40 -0.15 -3.06
N THR A 8 1.26 -1.17 -2.86
CA THR A 8 1.77 -2.02 -3.95
C THR A 8 1.43 -3.50 -3.72
N ALA A 9 1.77 -4.04 -2.54
CA ALA A 9 1.60 -5.46 -2.23
C ALA A 9 0.19 -5.83 -1.74
N MET A 10 -0.36 -5.06 -0.80
CA MET A 10 -1.64 -5.39 -0.14
C MET A 10 -2.82 -5.33 -1.11
N VAL A 11 -2.68 -4.52 -2.16
CA VAL A 11 -3.64 -4.40 -3.26
C VAL A 11 -3.95 -5.74 -3.93
N PHE A 12 -2.98 -6.65 -4.06
CA PHE A 12 -3.23 -7.98 -4.62
C PHE A 12 -4.17 -8.82 -3.75
N VAL A 13 -4.08 -8.67 -2.42
CA VAL A 13 -5.00 -9.33 -1.48
C VAL A 13 -6.41 -8.78 -1.65
N TRP A 14 -6.56 -7.46 -1.75
CA TRP A 14 -7.84 -6.80 -1.97
C TRP A 14 -8.47 -7.18 -3.30
N SER A 15 -7.68 -7.14 -4.37
CA SER A 15 -8.09 -7.55 -5.71
C SER A 15 -8.57 -9.01 -5.70
N SER A 16 -7.80 -9.92 -5.11
CA SER A 16 -8.18 -11.34 -4.95
C SER A 16 -9.50 -11.52 -4.18
N LEU A 17 -9.67 -10.81 -3.06
CA LEU A 17 -10.91 -10.87 -2.27
C LEU A 17 -12.13 -10.27 -3.02
N THR A 18 -11.90 -9.37 -3.98
CA THR A 18 -12.93 -8.84 -4.89
C THR A 18 -13.06 -9.59 -6.20
N LYS A 19 -12.33 -10.69 -6.42
CA LYS A 19 -12.27 -11.40 -7.71
C LYS A 19 -11.90 -10.47 -8.89
N GLY A 20 -10.97 -9.57 -8.63
CA GLY A 20 -10.42 -8.64 -9.61
C GLY A 20 -9.53 -9.33 -10.65
N ASP A 21 -9.31 -8.65 -11.77
CA ASP A 21 -8.37 -9.10 -12.80
C ASP A 21 -6.92 -8.98 -12.30
N PRO A 22 -6.17 -10.09 -12.17
CA PRO A 22 -4.79 -10.05 -11.69
C PRO A 22 -3.83 -9.32 -12.63
N ALA A 23 -4.04 -9.40 -13.95
CA ALA A 23 -3.19 -8.74 -14.94
C ALA A 23 -3.40 -7.22 -14.92
N TYR A 24 -4.65 -6.77 -14.80
CA TYR A 24 -4.96 -5.35 -14.60
C TYR A 24 -4.36 -4.83 -13.29
N THR A 25 -4.54 -5.57 -12.20
CA THR A 25 -3.98 -5.21 -10.89
C THR A 25 -2.46 -5.07 -10.96
N LEU A 26 -1.78 -6.01 -11.61
CA LEU A 26 -0.34 -5.98 -11.80
C LEU A 26 0.11 -4.77 -12.63
N LEU A 27 -0.59 -4.46 -13.72
CA LEU A 27 -0.29 -3.30 -14.56
C LEU A 27 -0.43 -2.01 -13.76
N GLN A 28 -1.51 -1.87 -13.00
CA GLN A 28 -1.77 -0.68 -12.19
C GLN A 28 -0.72 -0.49 -11.09
N VAL A 29 -0.38 -1.56 -10.36
CA VAL A 29 0.69 -1.52 -9.34
C VAL A 29 2.04 -1.18 -9.99
N SER A 30 2.38 -1.77 -11.13
CA SER A 30 3.65 -1.49 -11.81
C SER A 30 3.77 -0.03 -12.23
N ILE A 31 2.70 0.56 -12.77
CA ILE A 31 2.68 1.98 -13.14
C ILE A 31 2.83 2.85 -11.90
N ASN A 32 2.11 2.50 -10.83
CA ASN A 32 2.16 3.19 -9.56
C ASN A 32 3.57 3.20 -8.96
N ASP A 33 4.27 2.07 -8.97
CA ASP A 33 5.63 1.93 -8.45
C ASP A 33 6.63 2.81 -9.22
N ILE A 34 6.50 2.87 -10.55
CA ILE A 34 7.31 3.75 -11.40
C ILE A 34 7.05 5.21 -11.03
N ILE A 35 5.79 5.61 -10.86
CA ILE A 35 5.43 6.98 -10.47
C ILE A 35 6.03 7.31 -9.10
N VAL A 36 5.89 6.43 -8.12
CA VAL A 36 6.41 6.60 -6.76
C VAL A 36 7.93 6.82 -6.78
N LEU A 37 8.67 6.04 -7.57
CA LEU A 37 10.13 6.15 -7.66
C LEU A 37 10.61 7.58 -7.96
N PHE A 38 9.88 8.32 -8.81
CA PHE A 38 10.26 9.66 -9.23
C PHE A 38 9.51 10.78 -8.50
N LEU A 39 8.21 10.58 -8.20
CA LEU A 39 7.34 11.64 -7.68
C LEU A 39 7.21 11.63 -6.15
N TYR A 40 7.50 10.52 -5.47
CA TYR A 40 7.31 10.43 -4.02
C TYR A 40 8.16 11.45 -3.26
N ALA A 41 9.48 11.47 -3.50
CA ALA A 41 10.38 12.40 -2.82
C ALA A 41 10.03 13.87 -3.11
N PRO A 42 9.78 14.31 -4.36
CA PRO A 42 9.31 15.67 -4.66
C PRO A 42 7.98 16.03 -3.99
N ILE A 43 6.98 15.15 -4.04
CA ILE A 43 5.66 15.41 -3.44
C ILE A 43 5.79 15.52 -1.92
N VAL A 44 6.51 14.62 -1.27
CA VAL A 44 6.73 14.66 0.17
C VAL A 44 7.52 15.91 0.57
N ALA A 45 8.55 16.28 -0.19
CA ALA A 45 9.31 17.49 0.04
C ALA A 45 8.46 18.75 -0.08
N LEU A 46 7.58 18.82 -1.09
CA LEU A 46 6.63 19.92 -1.26
C LEU A 46 5.63 19.98 -0.10
N LEU A 47 5.00 18.86 0.25
CA LEU A 47 3.99 18.81 1.30
C LEU A 47 4.56 19.13 2.69
N LEU A 48 5.80 18.73 2.98
CA LEU A 48 6.46 19.01 4.26
C LEU A 48 7.14 20.40 4.28
N GLY A 49 7.58 20.89 3.11
CA GLY A 49 8.08 22.24 2.95
C GLY A 49 7.03 23.30 3.26
N VAL A 50 5.75 23.03 2.91
CA VAL A 50 4.61 23.87 3.32
C VAL A 50 4.42 23.87 4.85
N GLY A 51 4.85 22.81 5.53
CA GLY A 51 4.85 22.68 6.99
C GLY A 51 6.10 23.22 7.69
N ASN A 52 7.03 23.85 6.97
CA ASN A 52 8.29 24.41 7.50
C ASN A 52 9.23 23.37 8.17
N VAL A 53 9.12 22.10 7.77
CA VAL A 53 9.99 21.02 8.24
C VAL A 53 11.12 20.81 7.24
N SER A 54 12.38 20.87 7.68
CA SER A 54 13.52 20.60 6.81
C SER A 54 13.52 19.13 6.40
N VAL A 55 13.45 18.88 5.09
CA VAL A 55 13.45 17.53 4.53
C VAL A 55 14.88 17.14 4.15
N PRO A 56 15.56 16.24 4.88
CA PRO A 56 16.84 15.68 4.48
C PRO A 56 16.65 14.80 3.24
N MET A 57 16.81 15.43 2.08
CA MET A 57 16.67 14.78 0.77
C MET A 57 17.60 13.57 0.63
N GLU A 58 18.81 13.64 1.19
CA GLU A 58 19.75 12.53 1.20
C GLU A 58 19.16 11.27 1.85
N THR A 59 18.50 11.42 3.01
CA THR A 59 17.88 10.32 3.74
C THR A 59 16.69 9.74 2.98
N LEU A 60 15.91 10.59 2.30
CA LEU A 60 14.78 10.17 1.47
C LEU A 60 15.25 9.36 0.26
N PHE A 61 16.26 9.86 -0.47
CA PHE A 61 16.85 9.14 -1.60
C PHE A 61 17.50 7.82 -1.17
N LEU A 62 18.23 7.82 -0.05
CA LEU A 62 18.87 6.62 0.47
C LEU A 62 17.82 5.58 0.90
N SER A 63 16.72 6.01 1.51
CA SER A 63 15.60 5.13 1.87
C SER A 63 14.96 4.51 0.63
N ILE A 64 14.64 5.29 -0.40
CA ILE A 64 14.08 4.77 -1.66
C ILE A 64 15.06 3.78 -2.30
N PHE A 65 16.35 4.11 -2.34
CA PHE A 65 17.36 3.24 -2.92
C PHE A 65 17.47 1.90 -2.18
N VAL A 66 17.56 1.93 -0.86
CA VAL A 66 17.71 0.73 -0.03
C VAL A 66 16.45 -0.12 0.02
N PHE A 67 15.26 0.50 0.14
CA PHE A 67 14.00 -0.23 0.32
C PHE A 67 13.31 -0.62 -1.00
N ILE A 68 13.59 0.06 -2.11
CA ILE A 68 12.94 -0.21 -3.41
C ILE A 68 13.95 -0.73 -4.44
N VAL A 69 15.03 0.03 -4.69
CA VAL A 69 15.95 -0.27 -5.79
C VAL A 69 16.73 -1.56 -5.56
N ILE A 70 17.32 -1.74 -4.36
CA ILE A 70 18.10 -2.94 -4.04
C ILE A 70 17.23 -4.21 -4.10
N PRO A 71 16.06 -4.30 -3.43
CA PRO A 71 15.20 -5.48 -3.50
C PRO A 71 14.71 -5.79 -4.92
N LEU A 72 14.38 -4.77 -5.71
CA LEU A 72 13.95 -4.94 -7.10
C LEU A 72 15.07 -5.51 -7.97
N ALA A 73 16.30 -4.96 -7.85
CA ALA A 73 17.45 -5.43 -8.59
C ALA A 73 17.78 -6.89 -8.24
N LEU A 74 17.78 -7.24 -6.95
CA LEU A 74 17.96 -8.61 -6.48
C LEU A 74 16.85 -9.54 -7.01
N GLY A 75 15.59 -9.10 -7.00
CA GLY A 75 14.47 -9.86 -7.56
C GLY A 75 14.64 -10.18 -9.04
N ILE A 76 15.10 -9.20 -9.84
CA ILE A 76 15.38 -9.39 -11.28
C ILE A 76 16.53 -10.38 -11.48
N ILE A 77 17.62 -10.25 -10.70
CA ILE A 77 18.78 -11.15 -10.77
C ILE A 77 18.35 -12.59 -10.44
N VAL A 78 17.62 -12.79 -9.34
CA VAL A 78 17.11 -14.10 -8.93
C VAL A 78 16.19 -14.68 -10.00
N ARG A 79 15.25 -13.89 -10.54
CA ARG A 79 14.35 -14.32 -11.62
C ARG A 79 15.15 -14.77 -12.85
N LYS A 80 16.11 -13.96 -13.31
CA LYS A 80 16.93 -14.28 -14.48
C LYS A 80 17.75 -15.55 -14.26
N TYR A 81 18.35 -15.69 -13.07
CA TYR A 81 19.15 -16.87 -12.70
C TYR A 81 18.29 -18.15 -12.63
N VAL A 82 17.13 -18.09 -11.97
CA VAL A 82 16.24 -19.26 -11.82
C VAL A 82 15.63 -19.67 -13.16
N ILE A 83 15.18 -18.72 -13.98
CA ILE A 83 14.64 -19.01 -15.32
C ILE A 83 15.73 -19.60 -16.22
N SER A 84 16.96 -19.05 -16.19
CA SER A 84 18.07 -19.56 -17.00
C SER A 84 18.47 -20.99 -16.62
N ASN A 85 18.38 -21.37 -15.35
CA ASN A 85 18.81 -22.69 -14.88
C ASN A 85 17.70 -23.76 -14.89
N LYS A 86 16.45 -23.38 -14.60
CA LYS A 86 15.34 -24.34 -14.38
C LYS A 86 14.11 -24.09 -15.26
N GLY A 87 14.17 -23.07 -16.13
CA GLY A 87 13.08 -22.72 -17.02
C GLY A 87 11.95 -21.92 -16.37
N LYS A 88 11.10 -21.33 -17.21
CA LYS A 88 10.00 -20.45 -16.80
C LYS A 88 8.91 -21.18 -16.00
N SER A 89 8.58 -22.41 -16.39
CA SER A 89 7.56 -23.23 -15.71
C SER A 89 7.93 -23.55 -14.26
N TYR A 90 9.21 -23.82 -13.98
CA TYR A 90 9.68 -24.05 -12.61
C TYR A 90 9.62 -22.77 -11.75
N PHE A 91 9.95 -21.62 -12.35
CA PHE A 91 9.84 -20.34 -11.65
C PHE A 91 8.40 -20.05 -11.22
N GLU A 92 7.45 -20.14 -12.17
CA GLU A 92 6.05 -19.80 -11.93
C GLU A 92 5.33 -20.82 -11.02
N ASN A 93 5.52 -22.13 -11.23
CA ASN A 93 4.73 -23.15 -10.52
C ASN A 93 5.36 -23.66 -9.22
N THR A 94 6.67 -23.51 -9.03
CA THR A 94 7.38 -24.11 -7.89
C THR A 94 8.16 -23.09 -7.07
N PHE A 95 8.87 -22.16 -7.72
CA PHE A 95 9.68 -21.19 -7.00
C PHE A 95 8.82 -20.09 -6.38
N VAL A 96 7.93 -19.45 -7.15
CA VAL A 96 7.05 -18.37 -6.65
C VAL A 96 6.10 -18.88 -5.57
N ASN A 97 5.46 -20.04 -5.78
CA ASN A 97 4.52 -20.63 -4.81
C ASN A 97 5.13 -20.92 -3.44
N LYS A 98 6.46 -21.08 -3.31
CA LYS A 98 7.12 -21.24 -2.00
C LYS A 98 7.08 -19.96 -1.15
N PHE A 99 6.92 -18.79 -1.76
CA PHE A 99 6.96 -17.50 -1.08
C PHE A 99 5.55 -16.94 -0.75
N ASP A 100 4.48 -17.50 -1.32
CA ASP A 100 3.09 -17.06 -1.10
C ASP A 100 2.64 -17.10 0.38
N GLY A 101 3.21 -18.01 1.17
CA GLY A 101 2.99 -18.10 2.62
C GLY A 101 3.92 -17.19 3.41
N THR A 102 5.19 -17.13 3.02
CA THR A 102 6.26 -16.41 3.71
C THR A 102 6.03 -14.90 3.72
N THR A 103 5.55 -14.32 2.62
CA THR A 103 5.29 -12.87 2.53
C THR A 103 4.22 -12.44 3.52
N ARG A 104 3.15 -13.23 3.70
CA ARG A 104 2.09 -12.94 4.67
C ARG A 104 2.61 -12.97 6.10
N ILE A 105 3.45 -13.96 6.42
CA ILE A 105 4.09 -14.07 7.74
C ILE A 105 5.03 -12.89 7.98
N GLY A 106 5.85 -12.53 7.00
CA GLY A 106 6.77 -11.39 7.09
C GLY A 106 6.04 -10.07 7.36
N LEU A 107 4.98 -9.79 6.60
CA LEU A 107 4.15 -8.60 6.79
C LEU A 107 3.53 -8.56 8.20
N LEU A 108 2.92 -9.66 8.64
CA LEU A 108 2.34 -9.77 9.98
C LEU A 108 3.39 -9.60 11.08
N LEU A 109 4.58 -10.17 10.89
CA LEU A 109 5.67 -10.08 11.86
C LEU A 109 6.21 -8.65 11.95
N THR A 110 6.39 -7.96 10.82
CA THR A 110 6.75 -6.53 10.79
C THR A 110 5.71 -5.68 11.51
N LEU A 111 4.41 -5.94 11.29
CA LEU A 111 3.34 -5.25 12.01
C LEU A 111 3.41 -5.50 13.51
N ILE A 112 3.54 -6.76 13.95
CA ILE A 112 3.65 -7.11 15.37
C ILE A 112 4.84 -6.39 16.01
N ILE A 113 6.00 -6.36 15.35
CA ILE A 113 7.20 -5.67 15.85
C ILE A 113 6.94 -4.16 16.00
N ILE A 114 6.38 -3.53 14.97
CA ILE A 114 6.10 -2.09 14.99
C ILE A 114 5.11 -1.74 16.12
N PHE A 115 4.04 -2.54 16.29
CA PHE A 115 3.07 -2.33 17.37
C PHE A 115 3.66 -2.60 18.75
N SER A 116 4.51 -3.62 18.88
CA SER A 116 5.21 -3.91 20.13
C SER A 116 6.07 -2.72 20.56
N PHE A 117 6.80 -2.09 19.64
CA PHE A 117 7.63 -0.92 19.94
C PHE A 117 6.83 0.37 20.19
N GLN A 118 5.59 0.47 19.70
CA GLN A 118 4.76 1.66 19.89
C GLN A 118 3.60 1.48 20.88
N GLY A 119 3.46 0.31 21.51
CA GLY A 119 2.33 -0.01 22.39
C GLY A 119 2.11 1.02 23.50
N ASP A 120 3.17 1.42 24.21
CA ASP A 120 3.08 2.39 25.31
C ASP A 120 2.63 3.78 24.84
N GLN A 121 3.10 4.21 23.67
CA GLN A 121 2.68 5.48 23.05
C GLN A 121 1.22 5.44 22.59
N ILE A 122 0.78 4.27 22.10
CA ILE A 122 -0.60 4.05 21.68
C ILE A 122 -1.55 4.12 22.88
N LEU A 123 -1.21 3.45 23.99
CA LEU A 123 -2.04 3.43 25.20
C LEU A 123 -2.09 4.78 25.92
N SER A 124 -1.00 5.55 25.89
CA SER A 124 -0.92 6.86 26.57
C SER A 124 -1.62 7.99 25.82
N ASN A 125 -1.87 7.86 24.51
CA ASN A 125 -2.42 8.93 23.67
C ASN A 125 -3.70 8.54 22.88
N PRO A 126 -4.75 7.98 23.52
CA PRO A 126 -5.95 7.50 22.81
C PRO A 126 -6.72 8.62 22.10
N PHE A 127 -6.71 9.84 22.64
CA PHE A 127 -7.41 10.98 22.03
C PHE A 127 -6.72 11.44 20.73
N HIS A 128 -5.39 11.48 20.70
CA HIS A 128 -4.63 11.81 19.49
C HIS A 128 -4.85 10.78 18.39
N ILE A 129 -4.91 9.50 18.75
CA ILE A 129 -5.23 8.41 17.83
C ILE A 129 -6.61 8.61 17.20
N LEU A 130 -7.62 8.93 17.99
CA LEU A 130 -8.97 9.17 17.47
C LEU A 130 -9.00 10.36 16.50
N LEU A 131 -8.29 11.44 16.84
CA LEU A 131 -8.13 12.63 16.01
C LEU A 131 -7.45 12.34 14.66
N ILE A 132 -6.52 11.38 14.61
CA ILE A 132 -5.86 10.91 13.39
C ILE A 132 -6.76 9.92 12.62
N ALA A 133 -7.47 9.07 13.34
CA ALA A 133 -8.31 8.02 12.78
C ALA A 133 -9.46 8.57 11.94
N ILE A 134 -10.14 9.61 12.44
CA ILE A 134 -11.32 10.18 11.78
C ILE A 134 -10.97 10.71 10.37
N PRO A 135 -9.96 11.58 10.19
CA PRO A 135 -9.54 12.03 8.86
C PRO A 135 -9.13 10.88 7.95
N LEU A 136 -8.40 9.88 8.45
CA LEU A 136 -7.96 8.74 7.64
C LEU A 136 -9.14 7.89 7.15
N VAL A 137 -10.12 7.61 8.02
CA VAL A 137 -11.33 6.87 7.63
C VAL A 137 -12.10 7.65 6.58
N ILE A 138 -12.30 8.96 6.78
CA ILE A 138 -13.01 9.82 5.84
C ILE A 138 -12.27 9.85 4.50
N GLN A 139 -10.95 10.04 4.51
CA GLN A 139 -10.12 10.03 3.30
C GLN A 139 -10.26 8.70 2.55
N ASN A 140 -10.09 7.57 3.24
CA ASN A 140 -10.13 6.26 2.60
C ASN A 140 -11.51 5.98 1.99
N ILE A 141 -12.58 6.29 2.73
CA ILE A 141 -13.95 6.14 2.23
C ILE A 141 -14.21 7.07 1.03
N ALA A 142 -13.77 8.33 1.10
CA ALA A 142 -13.96 9.30 0.02
C ALA A 142 -13.23 8.88 -1.26
N VAL A 143 -11.94 8.52 -1.15
CA VAL A 143 -11.14 8.08 -2.31
C VAL A 143 -11.70 6.80 -2.91
N PHE A 144 -12.15 5.87 -2.08
CA PHE A 144 -12.82 4.66 -2.55
C PHE A 144 -14.07 4.99 -3.36
N PHE A 145 -14.98 5.82 -2.84
CA PHE A 145 -16.21 6.16 -3.54
C PHE A 145 -15.97 6.98 -4.81
N LEU A 146 -14.96 7.85 -4.81
CA LEU A 146 -14.54 8.57 -6.01
C LEU A 146 -14.00 7.62 -7.08
N GLY A 147 -13.12 6.69 -6.71
CA GLY A 147 -12.57 5.69 -7.62
C GLY A 147 -13.62 4.70 -8.13
N TYR A 148 -14.43 4.15 -7.24
CA TYR A 148 -15.46 3.15 -7.54
C TYR A 148 -16.63 3.77 -8.33
N GLY A 149 -17.06 4.97 -7.93
CA GLY A 149 -18.07 5.74 -8.64
C GLY A 149 -17.58 6.23 -10.00
N GLY A 150 -16.33 6.69 -10.10
CA GLY A 150 -15.69 7.07 -11.36
C GLY A 150 -15.58 5.88 -12.32
N ALA A 151 -15.14 4.72 -11.83
CA ALA A 151 -15.09 3.50 -12.62
C ALA A 151 -16.47 3.07 -13.14
N ARG A 152 -17.51 3.23 -12.31
CA ARG A 152 -18.90 3.01 -12.73
C ARG A 152 -19.36 4.01 -13.79
N ALA A 153 -19.04 5.29 -13.65
CA ALA A 153 -19.36 6.32 -14.63
C ALA A 153 -18.66 6.05 -15.98
N CYS A 154 -17.43 5.54 -15.93
CA CYS A 154 -16.67 5.09 -17.09
C CYS A 154 -17.12 3.72 -17.64
N LYS A 155 -18.15 3.09 -17.06
CA LYS A 155 -18.70 1.79 -17.48
C LYS A 155 -17.67 0.65 -17.50
N LEU A 156 -16.72 0.68 -16.57
CA LEU A 156 -15.73 -0.39 -16.42
C LEU A 156 -16.36 -1.65 -15.81
N PRO A 157 -15.89 -2.86 -16.15
CA PRO A 157 -16.35 -4.09 -15.51
C PRO A 157 -15.94 -4.13 -14.03
N PHE A 158 -16.69 -4.88 -13.22
CA PHE A 158 -16.43 -5.03 -11.78
C PHE A 158 -15.00 -5.52 -11.48
N SER A 159 -14.50 -6.44 -12.29
CA SER A 159 -13.15 -7.01 -12.20
C SER A 159 -12.03 -5.98 -12.34
N ILE A 160 -12.32 -4.80 -12.90
CA ILE A 160 -11.40 -3.67 -13.03
C ILE A 160 -11.77 -2.57 -12.02
N ALA A 161 -13.06 -2.25 -11.89
CA ALA A 161 -13.55 -1.17 -11.04
C ALA A 161 -13.24 -1.37 -9.55
N ALA A 162 -13.43 -2.60 -9.04
CA ALA A 162 -13.15 -2.88 -7.63
C ALA A 162 -11.64 -2.81 -7.32
N PRO A 163 -10.74 -3.49 -8.05
CA PRO A 163 -9.30 -3.32 -7.83
C PRO A 163 -8.82 -1.87 -7.99
N ALA A 164 -9.30 -1.15 -9.02
CA ALA A 164 -8.90 0.23 -9.25
C ALA A 164 -9.24 1.15 -8.07
N ALA A 165 -10.43 1.00 -7.49
CA ALA A 165 -10.84 1.75 -6.31
C ALA A 165 -10.03 1.37 -5.06
N MET A 166 -9.71 0.08 -4.89
CA MET A 166 -8.89 -0.39 -3.78
C MET A 166 -7.46 0.14 -3.84
N VAL A 167 -6.86 0.17 -5.04
CA VAL A 167 -5.51 0.73 -5.25
C VAL A 167 -5.45 2.18 -4.81
N GLY A 168 -6.41 3.00 -5.22
CA GLY A 168 -6.43 4.42 -4.86
C GLY A 168 -6.63 4.65 -3.36
N THR A 169 -7.30 3.72 -2.67
CA THR A 169 -7.62 3.83 -1.25
C THR A 169 -6.48 3.35 -0.35
N SER A 170 -5.67 2.41 -0.81
CA SER A 170 -4.63 1.78 0.00
C SER A 170 -3.33 2.59 0.05
N ASN A 171 -2.73 2.67 1.24
CA ASN A 171 -1.47 3.37 1.47
C ASN A 171 -0.30 2.39 1.69
N PHE A 172 0.92 2.84 1.41
CA PHE A 172 2.15 2.07 1.61
C PHE A 172 2.77 2.40 2.96
N PHE A 173 2.41 1.60 3.95
CA PHE A 173 2.73 1.85 5.35
C PHE A 173 4.19 1.67 5.71
N GLU A 174 4.83 0.65 5.17
CA GLU A 174 6.21 0.30 5.50
C GLU A 174 7.15 1.45 5.13
N LEU A 175 6.96 2.02 3.94
CA LEU A 175 7.68 3.20 3.50
C LEU A 175 7.33 4.42 4.35
N ALA A 176 6.04 4.65 4.64
CA ALA A 176 5.60 5.80 5.43
C ALA A 176 6.15 5.79 6.85
N VAL A 177 6.16 4.63 7.51
CA VAL A 177 6.75 4.45 8.85
C VAL A 177 8.26 4.65 8.80
N ALA A 178 8.96 4.04 7.83
CA ALA A 178 10.41 4.20 7.69
C ALA A 178 10.83 5.67 7.51
N VAL A 179 10.13 6.40 6.65
CA VAL A 179 10.38 7.83 6.39
C VAL A 179 9.97 8.68 7.59
N SER A 180 8.88 8.35 8.30
CA SER A 180 8.49 9.08 9.52
C SER A 180 9.50 8.89 10.65
N VAL A 181 10.00 7.67 10.87
CA VAL A 181 11.02 7.38 11.88
C VAL A 181 12.31 8.13 11.57
N SER A 182 12.73 8.17 10.29
CA SER A 182 13.98 8.83 9.92
C SER A 182 13.91 10.36 10.02
N LEU A 183 12.72 10.95 9.83
CA LEU A 183 12.52 12.41 9.82
C LEU A 183 12.12 12.99 11.17
N PHE A 184 11.23 12.30 11.88
CA PHE A 184 10.63 12.80 13.13
C PHE A 184 11.04 11.98 14.35
N GLY A 185 11.73 10.86 14.16
CA GLY A 185 12.10 9.94 15.23
C GLY A 185 10.95 9.02 15.65
N LEU A 186 11.30 7.99 16.43
CA LEU A 186 10.41 6.91 16.84
C LEU A 186 9.26 7.37 17.76
N ASN A 187 9.54 8.36 18.62
CA ASN A 187 8.62 8.85 19.65
C ASN A 187 7.73 10.01 19.19
N SER A 188 7.77 10.38 17.91
CA SER A 188 6.95 11.49 17.40
C SER A 188 5.50 11.07 17.16
N GLY A 189 4.58 12.03 17.32
CA GLY A 189 3.18 11.85 16.95
C GLY A 189 2.98 11.55 15.45
N ALA A 190 3.89 12.01 14.59
CA ALA A 190 3.89 11.69 13.17
C ALA A 190 4.14 10.19 12.92
N THR A 191 5.12 9.60 13.61
CA THR A 191 5.41 8.17 13.51
C THR A 191 4.27 7.36 14.11
N LEU A 192 3.73 7.79 15.25
CA LEU A 192 2.53 7.18 15.84
C LEU A 192 1.36 7.15 14.86
N ALA A 193 1.11 8.25 14.16
CA ALA A 193 0.05 8.35 13.15
C ALA A 193 0.24 7.34 12.01
N THR A 194 1.48 7.14 11.53
CA THR A 194 1.76 6.19 10.44
C THR A 194 1.54 4.73 10.84
N VAL A 195 1.86 4.38 12.08
CA VAL A 195 1.70 3.03 12.61
C VAL A 195 0.23 2.71 12.90
N VAL A 196 -0.45 3.63 13.60
CA VAL A 196 -1.87 3.52 13.94
C VAL A 196 -2.74 3.53 12.68
N GLY A 197 -2.33 4.26 11.64
CA GLY A 197 -3.01 4.26 10.34
C GLY A 197 -3.22 2.86 9.78
N VAL A 198 -2.27 1.94 9.97
CA VAL A 198 -2.39 0.55 9.50
C VAL A 198 -3.53 -0.19 10.20
N LEU A 199 -3.65 -0.03 11.53
CA LEU A 199 -4.69 -0.70 12.32
C LEU A 199 -6.08 -0.32 11.87
N ILE A 200 -6.23 0.92 11.40
CA ILE A 200 -7.51 1.48 10.99
C ILE A 200 -7.79 1.12 9.54
N GLU A 201 -6.79 1.20 8.66
CA GLU A 201 -6.97 0.94 7.24
C GLU A 201 -7.36 -0.49 6.95
N VAL A 202 -6.69 -1.49 7.54
CA VAL A 202 -6.96 -2.91 7.22
C VAL A 202 -8.44 -3.30 7.46
N PRO A 203 -9.06 -2.97 8.61
CA PRO A 203 -10.50 -3.19 8.82
C PRO A 203 -11.38 -2.41 7.83
N ILE A 204 -11.05 -1.14 7.55
CA ILE A 204 -11.83 -0.33 6.60
C ILE A 204 -11.76 -0.94 5.20
N MET A 205 -10.58 -1.34 4.74
CA MET A 205 -10.40 -2.01 3.44
C MET A 205 -11.21 -3.30 3.36
N LEU A 206 -11.22 -4.13 4.41
CA LEU A 206 -12.07 -5.33 4.46
C LEU A 206 -13.57 -5.01 4.39
N LEU A 207 -14.01 -3.92 5.04
CA LEU A 207 -15.39 -3.43 4.94
C LEU A 207 -15.72 -2.96 3.51
N LEU A 208 -14.80 -2.24 2.86
CA LEU A 208 -14.94 -1.78 1.47
C LEU A 208 -14.93 -2.95 0.47
N VAL A 209 -14.15 -4.00 0.73
CA VAL A 209 -14.18 -5.26 -0.04
C VAL A 209 -15.53 -5.92 0.09
N LYS A 210 -16.04 -6.05 1.32
CA LYS A 210 -17.38 -6.60 1.57
C LYS A 210 -18.47 -5.77 0.88
N PHE A 211 -18.35 -4.45 0.92
CA PHE A 211 -19.24 -3.53 0.22
C PHE A 211 -19.20 -3.77 -1.30
N SER A 212 -18.01 -3.74 -1.90
CA SER A 212 -17.78 -3.95 -3.33
C SER A 212 -18.39 -5.27 -3.81
N ASN A 213 -18.14 -6.36 -3.09
CA ASN A 213 -18.68 -7.68 -3.41
C ASN A 213 -20.21 -7.71 -3.35
N LYS A 214 -20.84 -6.98 -2.43
CA LYS A 214 -22.30 -6.85 -2.35
C LYS A 214 -22.87 -5.99 -3.48
N THR A 215 -22.13 -4.97 -3.93
CA THR A 215 -22.53 -4.07 -5.01
C THR A 215 -22.06 -4.52 -6.40
N LYS A 216 -21.60 -5.78 -6.55
CA LYS A 216 -21.21 -6.35 -7.85
C LYS A 216 -22.29 -6.14 -8.92
N HIS A 217 -23.56 -6.33 -8.53
CA HIS A 217 -24.73 -6.16 -9.40
C HIS A 217 -24.88 -4.77 -10.05
N TRP A 218 -24.16 -3.75 -9.56
CA TRP A 218 -24.12 -2.42 -10.20
C TRP A 218 -23.33 -2.41 -11.52
N PHE A 219 -22.57 -3.47 -11.79
CA PHE A 219 -21.63 -3.58 -12.91
C PHE A 219 -21.97 -4.73 -13.87
N ASP A 220 -23.00 -5.55 -13.59
CA ASP A 220 -23.40 -6.71 -14.41
C ASP A 220 -23.73 -6.37 -15.87
N LYS A 221 -24.02 -5.09 -16.18
CA LYS A 221 -24.24 -4.63 -17.56
C LYS A 221 -22.96 -4.55 -18.41
N TYR A 222 -21.78 -4.71 -17.80
CA TYR A 222 -20.48 -4.44 -18.42
C TYR A 222 -19.51 -5.63 -18.33
N GLU A 223 -19.95 -6.79 -17.81
CA GLU A 223 -19.19 -8.04 -17.93
C GLU A 223 -19.34 -8.56 -19.37
N TYR A 224 -18.24 -8.59 -20.12
CA TYR A 224 -18.14 -9.15 -21.48
C TYR A 224 -17.80 -10.65 -21.44
#